data_AF-A0A2D7EZK8-F1
#
_entry.id   AF-A0A2D7EZK8-F1
#
_cell.length_a   1.000
_cell.length_b   1.000
_cell.length_c   1.000
_cell.angle_alpha   90.00
_cell.angle_beta   90.00
_cell.angle_gamma   90.00
#
_symmetry.space_group_name_H-M   'P 1'
#
loop_
_entity.id
_entity.type
_entity.pdbx_description
1 polymer ?
#
loop_
_entity_poly.entity_id
_entity_poly.type
_entity_poly.pdbx_seq_one_letter_code
_entity_poly.pdbx_strand_id
1 'polypeptide(L)'
;MEVTRRNTGWLFISGVKSLSRGDLSSMVKVLRRLPLHCDPGSEWNYGISTDIVGYLCEVLSGKSFDEHLQKNIFDPLRMFDTGFSVIPVMQKGSVPVIGLE
;
A
#
# COMPACT_ATOMS: atom_id res chain seq x y z
N MET A 1 -35.75 3.93 10.31
CA MET A 1 -34.73 4.78 10.94
C MET A 1 -33.73 5.13 9.86
N GLU A 2 -33.79 6.36 9.39
CA GLU A 2 -33.03 6.88 8.25
C GLU A 2 -31.57 7.04 8.67
N VAL A 3 -30.70 6.15 8.20
CA VAL A 3 -29.25 6.33 8.32
C VAL A 3 -28.91 7.50 7.40
N THR A 4 -28.89 8.70 7.97
CA THR A 4 -28.51 9.93 7.28
C THR A 4 -27.14 9.71 6.63
N ARG A 5 -27.10 9.68 5.30
CA ARG A 5 -25.88 9.85 4.49
C ARG A 5 -25.29 11.24 4.81
N ARG A 6 -24.60 11.37 5.95
CA ARG A 6 -23.80 12.55 6.24
C ARG A 6 -22.52 12.41 5.45
N ASN A 7 -22.36 13.35 4.55
CA ASN A 7 -21.23 13.67 3.67
C ASN A 7 -19.83 13.52 4.34
N THR A 8 -19.37 12.30 4.62
CA THR A 8 -18.06 11.99 5.24
C THR A 8 -16.90 11.91 4.24
N GLY A 9 -17.16 12.10 2.94
CA GLY A 9 -16.13 11.98 1.90
C GLY A 9 -14.91 12.88 2.14
N TRP A 10 -15.10 14.06 2.73
CA TRP A 10 -14.02 15.02 2.99
C TRP A 10 -13.11 14.65 4.19
N LEU A 11 -13.66 13.99 5.22
CA LEU A 11 -12.86 13.51 6.37
C LEU A 11 -12.02 12.28 6.00
N PHE A 12 -12.55 11.41 5.14
CA PHE A 12 -11.83 10.24 4.63
C PHE A 12 -10.59 10.65 3.81
N ILE A 13 -10.72 11.62 2.90
CA ILE A 13 -9.61 12.08 2.04
C ILE A 13 -8.53 12.83 2.84
N SER A 14 -8.94 13.57 3.89
CA SER A 14 -8.00 14.35 4.72
C SER A 14 -7.06 13.47 5.54
N GLY A 15 -7.55 12.33 6.06
CA GLY A 15 -6.71 11.33 6.75
C GLY A 15 -5.76 10.59 5.81
N VAL A 16 -6.19 10.34 4.56
CA VAL A 16 -5.39 9.64 3.55
C VAL A 16 -4.19 10.47 3.06
N LYS A 17 -4.30 11.81 3.01
CA LYS A 17 -3.20 12.69 2.58
C LYS A 17 -1.95 12.60 3.49
N SER A 18 -2.13 12.16 4.74
CA SER A 18 -1.05 11.89 5.71
C SER A 18 -0.31 10.57 5.47
N LEU A 19 -0.86 9.65 4.66
CA LEU A 19 -0.32 8.29 4.50
C LEU A 19 0.83 8.25 3.48
N SER A 20 1.07 9.31 2.71
CA SER A 20 2.01 9.28 1.59
C SER A 20 3.50 9.44 1.95
N ARG A 21 3.87 9.55 3.24
CA ARG A 21 5.26 9.83 3.67
C ARG A 21 5.73 9.04 4.91
N GLY A 22 5.26 7.81 5.12
CA GLY A 22 5.66 7.02 6.29
C GLY A 22 5.74 5.51 6.02
N ASP A 23 6.31 4.76 6.96
CA ASP A 23 6.29 3.29 6.95
C ASP A 23 4.87 2.74 7.14
N LEU A 24 4.67 1.47 6.76
CA LEU A 24 3.37 0.79 6.86
C LEU A 24 2.82 0.75 8.30
N SER A 25 3.68 0.67 9.32
CA SER A 25 3.22 0.69 10.72
C SER A 25 2.65 2.06 11.11
N SER A 26 3.28 3.14 10.64
CA SER A 26 2.83 4.51 10.84
C SER A 26 1.49 4.75 10.17
N MET A 27 1.31 4.22 8.95
CA MET A 27 0.03 4.23 8.25
C MET A 27 -1.06 3.53 9.08
N VAL A 28 -0.84 2.28 9.53
CA VAL A 28 -1.81 1.51 10.32
C VAL A 28 -2.12 2.17 11.68
N LYS A 29 -1.15 2.87 12.29
CA LYS A 29 -1.37 3.69 13.50
C LYS A 29 -2.36 4.83 13.29
N VAL A 30 -2.39 5.43 12.11
CA VAL A 30 -3.39 6.46 11.76
C VAL A 30 -4.74 5.80 11.48
N LEU A 31 -4.75 4.74 10.66
CA LEU A 31 -5.98 4.08 10.21
C LEU A 31 -6.83 3.53 11.35
N ARG A 32 -6.21 3.00 12.42
CA ARG A 32 -6.96 2.47 13.58
C ARG A 32 -7.87 3.50 14.27
N ARG A 33 -7.65 4.80 14.03
CA ARG A 33 -8.41 5.90 14.65
C ARG A 33 -9.58 6.37 13.79
N LEU A 34 -9.65 5.92 12.54
CA LEU A 34 -10.70 6.32 11.61
C LEU A 34 -11.91 5.37 11.73
N PRO A 35 -13.14 5.87 11.59
CA PRO A 35 -14.32 5.01 11.56
C PRO A 35 -14.30 4.14 10.30
N LEU A 36 -14.84 2.93 10.42
CA LEU A 36 -15.10 2.08 9.26
C LEU A 36 -16.17 2.72 8.38
N HIS A 37 -16.00 2.58 7.06
CA HIS A 37 -16.97 3.09 6.09
C HIS A 37 -18.22 2.19 6.01
N CYS A 38 -18.01 0.88 6.07
CA CYS A 38 -19.02 -0.17 6.06
C CYS A 38 -18.56 -1.31 6.97
N ASP A 39 -19.49 -2.22 7.31
CA ASP A 39 -19.13 -3.41 8.08
C ASP A 39 -18.21 -4.33 7.25
N PRO A 40 -17.29 -5.06 7.89
CA PRO A 40 -16.42 -5.99 7.18
C PRO A 40 -17.23 -7.05 6.42
N GLY A 41 -17.00 -7.14 5.11
CA GLY A 41 -17.65 -8.13 4.23
C GLY A 41 -19.04 -7.75 3.72
N SER A 42 -19.59 -6.59 4.11
CA SER A 42 -20.91 -6.15 3.61
C SER A 42 -20.86 -5.55 2.20
N GLU A 43 -19.73 -4.92 1.83
CA GLU A 43 -19.56 -4.20 0.57
C GLU A 43 -18.13 -4.36 0.03
N TRP A 44 -17.97 -4.22 -1.30
CA TRP A 44 -16.65 -4.17 -1.94
C TRP A 44 -16.23 -2.72 -2.17
N ASN A 45 -15.04 -2.36 -1.68
CA ASN A 45 -14.47 -1.02 -1.81
C ASN A 45 -12.99 -1.14 -2.19
N TYR A 46 -12.58 -0.49 -3.30
CA TYR A 46 -11.17 -0.36 -3.65
C TYR A 46 -10.49 0.64 -2.70
N GLY A 47 -9.34 0.29 -2.13
CA GLY A 47 -8.65 1.17 -1.21
C GLY A 47 -7.43 0.57 -0.53
N ILE A 48 -7.11 1.12 0.64
CA ILE A 48 -5.91 0.86 1.47
C ILE A 48 -5.82 -0.55 2.08
N SER A 49 -6.74 -1.45 1.75
CA SER A 49 -6.77 -2.81 2.30
C SER A 49 -5.50 -3.58 1.95
N THR A 50 -4.95 -3.37 0.75
CA THR A 50 -3.71 -4.02 0.30
C THR A 50 -2.49 -3.56 1.10
N ASP A 51 -2.41 -2.28 1.46
CA ASP A 51 -1.31 -1.77 2.30
C ASP A 51 -1.35 -2.38 3.71
N ILE A 52 -2.56 -2.63 4.25
CA ILE A 52 -2.73 -3.34 5.52
C ILE A 52 -2.24 -4.79 5.40
N VAL A 53 -2.52 -5.47 4.28
CA VAL A 53 -1.99 -6.82 4.02
C VAL A 53 -0.46 -6.78 3.95
N GLY A 54 0.13 -5.78 3.28
CA GLY A 54 1.59 -5.58 3.27
C GLY A 54 2.16 -5.44 4.68
N TYR A 55 1.51 -4.64 5.54
CA TYR A 55 1.92 -4.51 6.94
C TYR A 55 1.82 -5.83 7.71
N LEU A 56 0.78 -6.64 7.47
CA LEU A 56 0.65 -7.95 8.08
C LEU A 56 1.79 -8.89 7.65
N CYS A 57 2.24 -8.83 6.39
CA CYS A 57 3.44 -9.56 5.96
C CYS A 57 4.67 -9.16 6.77
N GLU A 58 4.86 -7.86 7.06
CA GLU A 58 5.98 -7.40 7.90
C GLU A 58 5.91 -7.98 9.32
N VAL A 59 4.76 -7.83 9.96
CA VAL A 59 4.54 -8.27 11.35
C VAL A 59 4.71 -9.79 11.49
N LEU A 60 4.12 -10.55 10.56
CA LEU A 60 4.14 -12.02 10.63
C LEU A 60 5.51 -12.61 10.25
N SER A 61 6.27 -11.94 9.38
CA SER A 61 7.58 -12.42 8.95
C SER A 61 8.74 -11.88 9.78
N GLY A 62 8.53 -10.80 10.54
CA GLY A 62 9.58 -10.11 11.29
C GLY A 62 10.61 -9.38 10.41
N LYS A 63 10.25 -9.12 9.14
CA LYS A 63 11.10 -8.47 8.13
C LYS A 63 10.37 -7.27 7.53
N SER A 64 11.10 -6.39 6.87
CA SER A 64 10.45 -5.35 6.08
C SER A 64 9.73 -5.95 4.86
N PHE A 65 8.73 -5.24 4.35
CA PHE A 65 7.88 -5.77 3.28
C PHE A 65 8.65 -6.05 1.98
N ASP A 66 9.61 -5.19 1.65
CA ASP A 66 10.50 -5.35 0.51
C ASP A 66 11.37 -6.62 0.63
N GLU A 67 11.96 -6.88 1.79
CA GLU A 67 12.72 -8.11 2.06
C GLU A 67 11.83 -9.36 1.97
N HIS A 68 10.58 -9.26 2.45
CA HIS A 68 9.62 -10.34 2.36
C HIS A 68 9.30 -10.68 0.89
N LEU A 69 9.01 -9.68 0.07
CA LEU A 69 8.74 -9.89 -1.35
C LEU A 69 9.98 -10.37 -2.11
N GLN A 70 11.17 -9.83 -1.79
CA GLN A 70 12.42 -10.25 -2.40
C GLN A 70 12.63 -11.76 -2.22
N LYS A 71 12.57 -12.23 -0.97
CA LYS A 71 12.83 -13.63 -0.63
C LYS A 71 11.76 -14.59 -1.16
N ASN A 72 10.49 -14.21 -1.08
CA ASN A 72 9.39 -15.14 -1.30
C ASN A 72 8.78 -15.07 -2.71
N ILE A 73 9.01 -13.99 -3.44
CA ILE A 73 8.40 -13.77 -4.78
C ILE A 73 9.46 -13.42 -5.81
N PHE A 74 10.25 -12.36 -5.60
CA PHE A 74 11.12 -11.84 -6.65
C PHE A 74 12.31 -12.77 -6.95
N ASP A 75 13.01 -13.27 -5.93
CA ASP A 75 14.13 -14.20 -6.12
C ASP A 75 13.70 -15.52 -6.76
N PRO A 76 12.65 -16.22 -6.28
CA PRO A 76 12.18 -17.46 -6.90
C PRO A 76 11.74 -17.31 -8.36
N LEU A 77 11.16 -16.15 -8.70
CA LEU A 77 10.67 -15.84 -10.05
C LEU A 77 11.69 -15.11 -10.92
N ARG A 78 12.90 -14.84 -10.41
CA ARG A 78 13.96 -14.09 -11.11
C ARG A 78 13.54 -12.69 -11.56
N MET A 79 12.73 -12.00 -10.75
CA MET A 79 12.25 -10.63 -10.99
C MET A 79 13.27 -9.60 -10.51
N PHE A 80 14.46 -9.57 -11.13
CA PHE A 80 15.58 -8.72 -10.69
C PHE A 80 15.37 -7.21 -10.90
N ASP A 81 14.38 -6.84 -11.71
CA ASP A 81 14.04 -5.45 -12.04
C ASP A 81 12.66 -5.06 -11.47
N THR A 82 12.35 -5.53 -10.27
CA THR A 82 11.10 -5.19 -9.55
C THR A 82 11.39 -4.84 -8.10
N GLY A 83 10.86 -3.72 -7.63
CA GLY A 83 11.03 -3.26 -6.25
C GLY A 83 10.34 -1.93 -5.98
N PHE A 84 10.41 -1.45 -4.74
CA PHE A 84 9.81 -0.18 -4.31
C PHE A 84 10.69 1.05 -4.59
N SER A 85 11.93 0.83 -5.00
CA SER A 85 12.88 1.90 -5.36
C SER A 85 13.81 1.40 -6.45
N VAL A 86 14.18 2.29 -7.37
CA VAL A 86 15.10 1.95 -8.46
C VAL A 86 16.53 2.08 -7.95
N ILE A 87 17.23 0.96 -7.79
CA ILE A 87 18.66 0.94 -7.46
C ILE A 87 19.51 0.92 -8.76
N PRO A 88 20.77 1.38 -8.74
CA PRO A 88 21.58 1.49 -9.96
C PRO A 88 21.72 0.20 -10.78
N VAL A 89 21.65 -0.97 -10.14
CA VAL A 89 21.72 -2.27 -10.83
C VAL A 89 20.45 -2.59 -11.64
N MET A 90 19.28 -2.04 -11.25
CA MET A 90 18.01 -2.14 -11.98
C MET A 90 18.03 -1.29 -13.27
N GLN A 91 18.72 -0.15 -13.24
CA GLN A 91 18.74 0.80 -14.38
C GLN A 91 19.39 0.24 -15.65
N LYS A 92 20.24 -0.80 -15.56
CA LYS A 92 20.96 -1.35 -16.72
C LYS A 92 20.06 -2.05 -17.75
N GLY A 93 18.83 -2.42 -17.38
CA GLY A 93 17.83 -3.01 -18.29
C GLY A 93 16.69 -2.07 -18.66
N SER A 94 16.66 -0.85 -18.09
CA SER A 94 15.59 0.11 -18.33
C SER A 94 15.67 0.61 -19.77
N VAL A 95 14.71 0.20 -20.60
CA VAL A 95 14.57 0.73 -21.96
C VAL A 95 14.23 2.22 -21.83
N PRO A 96 15.00 3.14 -22.44
CA PRO A 96 14.60 4.54 -22.47
C PRO A 96 13.22 4.64 -23.12
N VAL A 97 12.29 5.31 -22.44
CA VAL A 97 10.98 5.62 -23.02
C VAL A 97 11.25 6.61 -24.15
N ILE A 98 11.40 6.11 -25.37
CA ILE A 98 11.53 6.93 -26.57
C ILE A 98 10.20 7.64 -26.82
N GLY A 99 10.17 8.94 -26.51
CA GLY A 99 9.30 9.94 -27.15
C GLY A 99 7.90 10.12 -26.55
N LEU A 100 7.72 11.24 -25.86
CA LEU A 100 6.65 12.21 -26.16
C LEU A 100 7.29 13.60 -26.07
N GLU A 101 7.93 14.03 -27.15
CA GLU A 101 7.99 15.46 -27.50
C GLU A 101 6.65 15.88 -28.12
#